data_AF-A0A6I9X8A4-F1
#
_entry.id   AF-A0A6I9X8A4-F1
#
_cell.length_a   1.000
_cell.length_b   1.000
_cell.length_c   1.000
_cell.angle_alpha   90.00
_cell.angle_beta   90.00
_cell.angle_gamma   90.00
#
_symmetry.space_group_name_H-M   'P 1'
#
loop_
_entity.id
_entity.type
_entity.pdbx_description
1 polymer ?
#
loop_
_entity_poly.entity_id
_entity_poly.type
_entity_poly.pdbx_seq_one_letter_code
_entity_poly.pdbx_strand_id
1 'polypeptide(L)'
;MYRLREIRLNSVYHVLLYRTIEPHCFDTSGTVRESCPSPPALENGYVQDADSSYPVGKSIHYACNTGYIIVGNPVATCAEGLKWTIGAISCQKTACLFPRFEGQLRGNPLKPSYQIGEKIQLSCPNNMQLVGSALLLCEPSLKWSPDFAEIHCRKQVAPPVTHPTVIQCQPWERVFETRCVCKLPNECR
;
A
#
# COMPACT_ATOMS: atom_id res chain seq x y z
N MET A 1 -95.00 13.27 32.74
CA MET A 1 -94.60 14.67 32.45
C MET A 1 -93.08 14.61 32.28
N TYR A 2 -92.44 14.82 31.13
CA TYR A 2 -92.54 15.92 30.16
C TYR A 2 -92.29 15.43 28.72
N ARG A 3 -92.54 16.33 27.76
CA ARG A 3 -92.81 16.14 26.33
C ARG A 3 -91.62 16.63 25.46
N LEU A 4 -91.47 16.03 24.27
CA LEU A 4 -90.76 16.51 23.04
C LEU A 4 -89.21 16.46 23.09
N ARG A 5 -88.47 16.10 22.03
CA ARG A 5 -88.64 16.44 20.59
C ARG A 5 -88.17 15.33 19.64
N GLU A 6 -88.86 15.24 18.51
CA GLU A 6 -88.37 14.61 17.28
C GLU A 6 -87.20 15.42 16.68
N ILE A 7 -86.15 14.73 16.23
CA ILE A 7 -85.30 15.20 15.13
C ILE A 7 -85.36 14.11 14.06
N ARG A 8 -86.32 14.24 13.15
CA ARG A 8 -86.18 13.68 11.80
C ARG A 8 -85.39 14.67 10.98
N LEU A 9 -84.29 14.23 10.39
CA LEU A 9 -83.99 14.45 8.97
C LEU A 9 -83.06 13.31 8.52
N ASN A 10 -83.66 12.39 7.77
CA ASN A 10 -83.01 11.32 7.02
C ASN A 10 -81.95 11.91 6.07
N SER A 11 -80.85 11.20 5.84
CA SER A 11 -80.79 10.37 4.63
C SER A 11 -79.50 9.56 4.57
N VAL A 12 -79.71 8.29 4.30
CA VAL A 12 -78.72 7.22 4.11
C VAL A 12 -78.02 7.44 2.77
N TYR A 13 -77.18 8.48 2.65
CA TYR A 13 -76.38 8.70 1.44
C TYR A 13 -75.09 9.46 1.76
N HIS A 14 -74.24 8.94 2.62
CA HIS A 14 -72.78 9.08 2.45
C HIS A 14 -72.02 8.13 3.37
N VAL A 15 -72.32 6.83 3.25
CA VAL A 15 -71.32 5.81 3.62
C VAL A 15 -70.25 5.85 2.53
N LEU A 16 -69.27 6.75 2.66
CA LEU A 16 -67.98 6.62 2.00
C LEU A 16 -66.88 7.13 2.95
N LEU A 17 -66.38 6.16 3.70
CA LEU A 17 -64.96 5.92 4.00
C LEU A 17 -64.19 6.99 4.80
N TYR A 18 -63.83 6.58 6.02
CA TYR A 18 -62.49 6.67 6.61
C TYR A 18 -61.62 7.82 6.09
N ARG A 19 -61.43 8.89 6.88
CA ARG A 19 -60.18 9.68 6.94
C ARG A 19 -60.36 10.87 7.88
N THR A 20 -60.22 10.62 9.18
CA THR A 20 -59.74 11.64 10.13
C THR A 20 -59.21 10.93 11.38
N ILE A 21 -58.28 10.00 11.18
CA ILE A 21 -57.19 9.84 12.15
C ILE A 21 -56.21 10.94 11.75
N GLU A 22 -56.07 11.96 12.59
CA GLU A 22 -55.10 13.04 12.40
C GLU A 22 -53.68 12.44 12.28
N PRO A 23 -53.03 12.52 11.10
CA PRO A 23 -51.70 11.95 10.90
C PRO A 23 -50.57 12.95 11.25
N HIS A 24 -50.88 13.99 12.04
CA HIS A 24 -50.00 15.16 12.20
C HIS A 24 -48.97 15.04 13.31
N CYS A 25 -48.94 13.93 14.04
CA CYS A 25 -47.77 13.53 14.82
C CYS A 25 -47.19 12.23 14.29
N PHE A 26 -46.82 12.21 13.01
CA PHE A 26 -45.60 11.48 12.66
C PHE A 26 -44.47 12.36 13.16
N ASP A 27 -43.72 11.85 14.14
CA ASP A 27 -42.50 12.50 14.59
C ASP A 27 -41.61 12.75 13.37
N THR A 28 -41.52 14.00 12.93
CA THR A 28 -40.59 14.42 11.87
C THR A 28 -39.21 14.70 12.43
N SER A 29 -38.94 14.36 13.69
CA SER A 29 -37.59 14.31 14.23
C SER A 29 -36.94 12.95 13.95
N GLY A 30 -36.18 12.89 12.85
CA GLY A 30 -35.09 11.92 12.75
C GLY A 30 -35.10 11.02 11.52
N THR A 31 -34.88 11.58 10.32
CA THR A 31 -33.88 10.93 9.46
C THR A 31 -32.56 11.65 9.70
N VAL A 32 -31.98 11.46 10.90
CA VAL A 32 -30.52 11.44 10.93
C VAL A 32 -30.17 10.36 9.90
N ARG A 33 -29.42 10.70 8.86
CA ARG A 33 -28.95 9.69 7.91
C ARG A 33 -27.98 8.79 8.68
N GLU A 34 -28.55 7.79 9.34
CA GLU A 34 -27.81 6.81 10.12
C GLU A 34 -26.92 6.07 9.13
N SER A 35 -25.64 6.44 9.19
CA SER A 35 -24.59 5.92 8.33
C SER A 35 -23.66 5.09 9.18
N CYS A 36 -23.24 3.95 8.64
CA CYS A 36 -22.15 3.20 9.26
C CYS A 36 -20.88 4.06 9.32
N PRO A 37 -20.03 3.80 10.32
CA PRO A 37 -18.67 4.35 10.32
C PRO A 37 -17.90 3.86 9.09
N SER A 38 -16.71 4.43 8.87
CA SER A 38 -15.82 3.93 7.83
C SER A 38 -15.66 2.40 7.93
N PRO A 39 -15.76 1.68 6.81
CA PRO A 39 -15.62 0.24 6.80
C PRO A 39 -14.26 -0.19 7.36
N PRO A 40 -14.19 -1.35 8.04
CA PRO A 40 -12.94 -1.83 8.59
C PRO A 40 -11.94 -2.12 7.48
N ALA A 41 -10.65 -1.92 7.76
CA ALA A 41 -9.60 -2.21 6.80
C ALA A 41 -9.44 -3.72 6.59
N LEU A 42 -9.20 -4.12 5.34
CA LEU A 42 -8.86 -5.50 4.97
C LEU A 42 -7.33 -5.61 4.86
N GLU A 43 -6.74 -6.61 5.51
CA GLU A 43 -5.31 -6.85 5.41
C GLU A 43 -4.93 -7.14 3.95
N ASN A 44 -3.90 -6.46 3.44
CA ASN A 44 -3.49 -6.52 2.04
C ASN A 44 -4.61 -6.19 1.05
N GLY A 45 -5.61 -5.40 1.45
CA GLY A 45 -6.71 -4.96 0.61
C GLY A 45 -7.17 -3.53 0.92
N TYR A 46 -8.20 -3.12 0.19
CA TYR A 46 -8.78 -1.79 0.26
C TYR A 46 -10.26 -1.85 -0.13
N VAL A 47 -11.00 -0.77 0.17
CA VAL A 47 -12.38 -0.61 -0.26
C VAL A 47 -12.39 0.04 -1.64
N GLN A 48 -12.94 -0.65 -2.62
CA GLN A 48 -12.96 -0.20 -4.01
C GLN A 48 -13.85 1.03 -4.21
N ASP A 49 -15.00 1.03 -3.54
CA ASP A 49 -16.04 2.06 -3.65
C ASP A 49 -16.08 2.94 -2.38
N ALA A 50 -14.92 3.45 -1.96
CA ALA A 50 -14.81 4.27 -0.76
C ALA A 50 -15.57 5.60 -0.93
N ASP A 51 -16.36 5.96 0.08
CA ASP A 51 -17.20 7.14 0.10
C ASP A 51 -17.10 7.86 1.46
N SER A 52 -17.57 9.10 1.49
CA SER A 52 -17.69 9.96 2.67
C SER A 52 -18.80 9.54 3.63
N SER A 53 -19.83 8.84 3.13
CA SER A 53 -20.98 8.38 3.93
C SER A 53 -21.49 7.01 3.44
N TYR A 54 -21.88 6.18 4.41
CA TYR A 54 -22.39 4.83 4.19
C TYR A 54 -23.76 4.64 4.84
N PRO A 55 -24.86 5.13 4.22
CA PRO A 55 -26.20 4.94 4.76
C PRO A 55 -26.53 3.44 4.93
N VAL A 56 -27.40 3.14 5.90
CA VAL A 56 -27.97 1.79 6.08
C VAL A 56 -28.48 1.24 4.75
N GLY A 57 -28.18 -0.03 4.48
CA GLY A 57 -28.47 -0.72 3.23
C GLY A 57 -27.40 -0.55 2.14
N LYS A 58 -26.48 0.41 2.26
CA LYS A 58 -25.38 0.56 1.29
C LYS A 58 -24.43 -0.63 1.35
N SER A 59 -24.07 -1.13 0.17
CA SER A 59 -23.07 -2.18 0.01
C SER A 59 -21.82 -1.63 -0.65
N ILE A 60 -20.67 -2.14 -0.24
CA ILE A 60 -19.33 -1.81 -0.76
C ILE A 60 -18.60 -3.09 -1.16
N HIS A 61 -17.59 -2.95 -2.00
CA HIS A 61 -16.72 -4.05 -2.39
C HIS A 61 -15.30 -3.85 -1.83
N TYR A 62 -14.76 -4.92 -1.27
CA TYR A 62 -13.33 -5.03 -1.02
C TYR A 62 -12.60 -5.52 -2.27
N ALA A 63 -11.39 -5.01 -2.42
CA ALA A 63 -10.42 -5.46 -3.40
C ALA A 63 -9.08 -5.72 -2.72
N CYS A 64 -8.24 -6.56 -3.33
CA CYS A 64 -6.91 -6.86 -2.80
C CYS A 64 -5.84 -6.01 -3.49
N ASN A 65 -4.78 -5.72 -2.74
CA ASN A 65 -3.61 -5.04 -3.26
C ASN A 65 -2.94 -5.86 -4.37
N THR A 66 -2.13 -5.21 -5.20
CA THR A 66 -1.37 -5.89 -6.26
C THR A 66 -0.61 -7.10 -5.71
N GLY A 67 -0.65 -8.21 -6.44
CA GLY A 67 -0.02 -9.49 -6.07
C GLY A 67 -0.81 -10.33 -5.06
N TYR A 68 -2.03 -9.91 -4.72
CA TYR A 68 -2.99 -10.67 -3.92
C TYR A 68 -4.29 -10.89 -4.70
N ILE A 69 -5.00 -11.97 -4.38
CA ILE A 69 -6.34 -12.27 -4.88
C ILE A 69 -7.33 -12.33 -3.73
N ILE A 70 -8.59 -11.99 -4.01
CA ILE A 70 -9.65 -12.09 -3.02
C ILE A 70 -10.17 -13.52 -2.95
N VAL A 71 -10.33 -14.03 -1.73
CA VAL A 71 -10.92 -15.34 -1.43
C VAL A 71 -12.12 -15.12 -0.52
N GLY A 72 -13.31 -15.54 -0.95
CA GLY A 72 -14.56 -15.39 -0.20
C GLY A 72 -15.52 -14.35 -0.79
N ASN A 73 -16.40 -13.77 0.05
CA ASN A 73 -17.42 -12.82 -0.40
C ASN A 73 -16.98 -11.36 -0.22
N PRO A 74 -16.54 -10.65 -1.28
CA PRO A 74 -15.96 -9.30 -1.19
C PRO A 74 -16.94 -8.21 -0.77
N VAL A 75 -18.22 -8.52 -0.59
CA VAL A 75 -19.26 -7.53 -0.30
C VAL A 75 -19.39 -7.33 1.21
N ALA A 76 -19.44 -6.05 1.61
CA ALA A 76 -19.85 -5.64 2.93
C ALA A 76 -21.05 -4.70 2.86
N THR A 77 -22.02 -4.89 3.75
CA THR A 77 -23.27 -4.11 3.77
C THR A 77 -23.44 -3.42 5.11
N CYS A 78 -23.81 -2.14 5.09
CA CYS A 78 -24.16 -1.39 6.28
C CYS A 78 -25.54 -1.85 6.77
N ALA A 79 -25.59 -2.53 7.92
CA ALA A 79 -26.84 -3.01 8.51
C ALA A 79 -27.52 -1.94 9.37
N GLU A 80 -28.81 -2.10 9.63
CA GLU A 80 -29.65 -1.19 10.43
C GLU A 80 -29.07 -0.90 11.83
N GLY A 81 -28.29 -1.82 12.41
CA GLY A 81 -27.59 -1.60 13.68
C GLY A 81 -26.32 -0.73 13.59
N LEU A 82 -26.13 0.05 12.52
CA LEU A 82 -24.93 0.86 12.22
C LEU A 82 -23.63 0.06 12.25
N LYS A 83 -23.71 -1.21 11.88
CA LYS A 83 -22.59 -2.15 11.85
C LYS A 83 -22.45 -2.75 10.46
N TRP A 84 -21.19 -2.98 10.07
CA TRP A 84 -20.89 -3.67 8.84
C TRP A 84 -21.15 -5.16 8.98
N THR A 85 -21.96 -5.70 8.07
CA THR A 85 -22.06 -7.14 7.82
C THR A 85 -21.06 -7.49 6.73
N ILE A 86 -20.04 -8.27 7.07
CA ILE A 86 -18.92 -8.61 6.19
C ILE A 86 -18.90 -10.12 6.02
N GLY A 87 -18.84 -10.58 4.77
CA GLY A 87 -18.64 -12.00 4.50
C GLY A 87 -17.27 -12.50 4.96
N ALA A 88 -17.09 -13.83 5.02
CA ALA A 88 -15.75 -14.39 5.20
C ALA A 88 -14.88 -14.01 3.99
N ILE A 89 -13.86 -13.17 4.21
CA ILE A 89 -12.95 -12.69 3.17
C ILE A 89 -11.50 -12.70 3.64
N SER A 90 -10.60 -12.93 2.70
CA SER A 90 -9.17 -12.73 2.89
C SER A 90 -8.49 -12.40 1.56
N CYS A 91 -7.35 -11.70 1.64
CA CYS A 91 -6.46 -11.47 0.51
C CYS A 91 -5.30 -12.47 0.55
N GLN A 92 -5.26 -13.40 -0.40
CA GLN A 92 -4.21 -14.40 -0.48
C GLN A 92 -3.14 -13.97 -1.48
N LYS A 93 -1.88 -14.04 -1.07
CA LYS A 93 -0.74 -13.71 -1.95
C LYS A 93 -0.69 -14.70 -3.10
N THR A 94 -0.43 -14.23 -4.32
CA THR A 94 -0.29 -15.06 -5.53
C THR A 94 0.95 -14.77 -6.34
N ALA A 95 1.59 -13.64 -6.07
CA ALA A 95 2.78 -13.20 -6.79
C ALA A 95 3.82 -12.64 -5.82
N CYS A 96 5.09 -12.70 -6.22
CA CYS A 96 6.14 -12.01 -5.51
C CYS A 96 6.04 -10.50 -5.76
N LEU A 97 6.12 -9.74 -4.67
CA LEU A 97 6.12 -8.28 -4.72
C LEU A 97 7.55 -7.77 -4.66
N PHE A 98 7.88 -6.89 -5.59
CA PHE A 98 9.18 -6.22 -5.55
C PHE A 98 9.10 -5.10 -4.51
N PRO A 99 9.96 -5.10 -3.49
CA PRO A 99 9.96 -4.04 -2.50
C PRO A 99 10.27 -2.71 -3.20
N ARG A 100 9.49 -1.67 -2.87
CA ARG A 100 9.84 -0.29 -3.24
C ARG A 100 11.10 0.08 -2.45
N PHE A 101 12.26 -0.20 -3.03
CA PHE A 101 13.51 0.31 -2.47
C PHE A 101 13.49 1.85 -2.57
N GLU A 102 13.96 2.53 -1.53
CA GLU A 102 14.17 3.98 -1.49
C GLU A 102 15.33 4.40 -2.42
N GLY A 103 15.20 4.09 -3.71
CA GLY A 103 16.10 4.54 -4.77
C GLY A 103 17.45 3.83 -4.86
N GLN A 104 17.75 2.81 -4.06
CA GLN A 104 19.05 2.13 -4.11
C GLN A 104 19.15 1.02 -5.16
N LEU A 105 18.07 0.29 -5.45
CA LEU A 105 18.11 -0.84 -6.39
C LEU A 105 17.13 -0.64 -7.53
N ARG A 106 17.58 -0.95 -8.76
CA ARG A 106 16.76 -0.96 -9.98
C ARG A 106 16.55 -2.39 -10.43
N GLY A 107 15.29 -2.77 -10.61
CA GLY A 107 14.91 -4.06 -11.17
C GLY A 107 14.60 -3.96 -12.67
N ASN A 108 14.99 -4.98 -13.43
CA ASN A 108 14.64 -5.12 -14.84
C ASN A 108 14.19 -6.58 -15.13
N PRO A 109 12.96 -6.82 -15.64
CA PRO A 109 11.90 -5.83 -15.88
C PRO A 109 11.35 -5.28 -14.55
N LEU A 110 10.91 -4.02 -14.50
CA LEU A 110 10.24 -3.45 -13.33
C LEU A 110 8.72 -3.60 -13.46
N LYS A 111 8.15 -4.58 -12.76
CA LYS A 111 6.72 -4.83 -12.63
C LYS A 111 6.27 -4.62 -11.19
N PRO A 112 4.98 -4.32 -10.95
CA PRO A 112 4.45 -4.23 -9.59
C PRO A 112 4.31 -5.61 -8.92
N SER A 113 4.21 -6.70 -9.68
CA SER A 113 4.20 -8.08 -9.18
C SER A 113 4.78 -9.06 -10.21
N TYR A 114 5.27 -10.20 -9.73
CA TYR A 114 5.95 -11.23 -10.53
C TYR A 114 5.39 -12.60 -10.18
N GLN A 115 5.02 -13.35 -11.21
CA GLN A 115 4.49 -14.71 -11.07
C GLN A 115 5.59 -15.70 -10.67
N ILE A 116 5.17 -16.84 -10.13
CA ILE A 116 6.07 -17.95 -9.80
C ILE A 116 6.89 -18.32 -11.04
N GLY A 117 8.21 -18.44 -10.87
CA GLY A 117 9.16 -18.75 -11.94
C GLY A 117 9.71 -17.52 -12.69
N GLU A 118 9.09 -16.35 -12.55
CA GLU A 118 9.64 -15.12 -13.13
C GLU A 118 10.91 -14.69 -12.42
N LYS A 119 11.82 -14.07 -13.19
CA LYS A 119 13.10 -13.57 -12.72
C LYS A 119 13.20 -12.07 -12.90
N ILE A 120 13.92 -11.42 -11.99
CA ILE A 120 14.25 -10.00 -12.07
C ILE A 120 15.75 -9.82 -11.92
N GLN A 121 16.33 -8.99 -12.80
CA GLN A 121 17.73 -8.61 -12.71
C GLN A 121 17.86 -7.28 -11.98
N LEU A 122 18.69 -7.27 -10.94
CA LEU A 122 18.97 -6.10 -10.11
C LEU A 122 20.21 -5.36 -10.63
N SER A 123 20.17 -4.05 -10.50
CA SER A 123 21.29 -3.16 -10.78
C SER A 123 21.28 -1.96 -9.83
N CYS A 124 22.45 -1.44 -9.54
CA CYS A 124 22.58 -0.23 -8.72
C CYS A 124 22.61 1.02 -9.60
N PRO A 125 22.03 2.14 -9.16
CA PRO A 125 22.20 3.44 -9.80
C PRO A 125 23.61 4.01 -9.55
N ASN A 126 23.99 5.01 -10.35
CA ASN A 126 25.12 5.92 -10.09
C ASN A 126 26.49 5.26 -9.86
N ASN A 127 26.96 4.43 -10.79
CA ASN A 127 28.28 3.76 -10.74
C ASN A 127 28.56 2.99 -9.41
N MET A 128 27.51 2.65 -8.66
CA MET A 128 27.62 1.84 -7.47
C MET A 128 27.70 0.37 -7.88
N GLN A 129 28.44 -0.41 -7.10
CA GLN A 129 28.58 -1.84 -7.32
C GLN A 129 27.51 -2.58 -6.54
N LEU A 130 26.81 -3.49 -7.22
CA LEU A 130 25.90 -4.43 -6.57
C LEU A 130 26.71 -5.46 -5.79
N VAL A 131 26.37 -5.63 -4.52
CA VAL A 131 26.88 -6.68 -3.65
C VAL A 131 25.75 -7.67 -3.40
N GLY A 132 26.04 -8.96 -3.55
CA GLY A 132 25.04 -10.04 -3.46
C GLY A 132 24.58 -10.53 -4.84
N SER A 133 23.38 -11.13 -4.89
CA SER A 133 22.85 -11.68 -6.15
C SER A 133 22.27 -10.58 -7.05
N ALA A 134 22.67 -10.62 -8.33
CA ALA A 134 22.09 -9.78 -9.37
C ALA A 134 20.78 -10.34 -9.94
N LEU A 135 20.46 -11.61 -9.70
CA LEU A 135 19.30 -12.27 -10.28
C LEU A 135 18.47 -12.87 -9.17
N LEU A 136 17.19 -12.53 -9.16
CA LEU A 136 16.23 -13.06 -8.21
C LEU A 136 15.13 -13.81 -8.92
N LEU A 137 14.70 -14.91 -8.32
CA LEU A 137 13.64 -15.78 -8.79
C LEU A 137 12.45 -15.70 -7.83
N CYS A 138 11.25 -15.54 -8.37
CA CYS A 138 10.04 -15.75 -7.60
C CYS A 138 9.79 -17.25 -7.43
N GLU A 139 9.95 -17.76 -6.22
CA GLU A 139 9.77 -19.17 -5.92
C GLU A 139 8.29 -19.53 -5.75
N PRO A 140 7.94 -20.84 -5.83
CA PRO A 140 6.59 -21.32 -5.53
C PRO A 140 6.09 -20.96 -4.12
N SER A 141 7.02 -20.68 -3.19
CA SER A 141 6.74 -20.22 -1.83
C SER A 141 6.26 -18.75 -1.77
N LEU A 142 6.16 -18.06 -2.91
CA LEU A 142 5.85 -16.63 -3.03
C LEU A 142 6.86 -15.73 -2.30
N LYS A 143 8.08 -16.23 -2.19
CA LYS A 143 9.26 -15.54 -1.68
C LYS A 143 10.28 -15.43 -2.80
N TRP A 144 11.14 -14.44 -2.66
CA TRP A 144 12.24 -14.24 -3.57
C TRP A 144 13.45 -15.04 -3.12
N SER A 145 14.17 -15.60 -4.08
CA SER A 145 15.37 -16.40 -3.86
C SER A 145 16.49 -15.98 -4.81
N PRO A 146 17.72 -15.76 -4.28
CA PRO A 146 18.08 -15.71 -2.86
C PRO A 146 17.40 -14.58 -2.07
N ASP A 147 17.46 -14.62 -0.74
CA ASP A 147 16.86 -13.60 0.13
C ASP A 147 17.46 -12.21 -0.18
N PHE A 148 16.60 -11.20 -0.24
CA PHE A 148 16.97 -9.83 -0.51
C PHE A 148 17.80 -9.18 0.60
N ALA A 149 17.78 -9.72 1.82
CA ALA A 149 18.42 -9.10 2.99
C ALA A 149 19.91 -8.82 2.82
N GLU A 150 20.61 -9.59 1.98
CA GLU A 150 22.04 -9.45 1.75
C GLU A 150 22.39 -8.54 0.55
N ILE A 151 21.39 -8.11 -0.22
CA ILE A 151 21.59 -7.40 -1.49
C ILE A 151 21.58 -5.89 -1.24
N HIS A 152 22.70 -5.24 -1.55
CA HIS A 152 22.84 -3.80 -1.35
C HIS A 152 23.82 -3.17 -2.34
N CYS A 153 23.71 -1.85 -2.49
CA CYS A 153 24.59 -1.09 -3.36
C CYS A 153 25.72 -0.47 -2.55
N ARG A 154 26.95 -0.77 -2.97
CA ARG A 154 28.16 -0.21 -2.37
C ARG A 154 28.75 0.85 -3.31
N LYS A 155 29.03 2.04 -2.79
CA LYS A 155 29.82 3.03 -3.55
C LYS A 155 31.21 2.45 -3.78
N GLN A 156 31.65 2.42 -5.02
CA GLN A 156 33.06 2.19 -5.27
C GLN A 156 33.82 3.43 -4.77
N VAL A 157 34.50 3.29 -3.64
CA VAL A 157 35.60 4.19 -3.33
C VAL A 157 36.64 3.88 -4.40
N ALA A 158 36.89 4.84 -5.30
CA ALA A 158 38.01 4.69 -6.23
C ALA A 158 39.22 4.28 -5.39
N PRO A 159 40.00 3.25 -5.80
CA PRO A 159 41.24 2.94 -5.08
C PRO A 159 41.95 4.27 -4.87
N PRO A 160 42.49 4.56 -3.67
CA PRO A 160 43.26 5.77 -3.47
C PRO A 160 44.22 5.81 -4.64
N VAL A 161 44.14 6.87 -5.44
CA VAL A 161 45.05 7.05 -6.56
C VAL A 161 46.39 7.20 -5.89
N THR A 162 47.09 6.08 -5.68
CA THR A 162 48.50 6.04 -5.35
C THR A 162 49.13 6.51 -6.64
N HIS A 163 49.13 7.83 -6.83
CA HIS A 163 50.08 8.44 -7.72
C HIS A 163 51.42 7.86 -7.28
N PRO A 164 52.15 7.14 -8.15
CA PRO A 164 53.52 6.83 -7.81
C PRO A 164 54.15 8.20 -7.59
N THR A 165 54.42 8.55 -6.34
CA THR A 165 55.27 9.69 -6.01
C THR A 165 56.62 9.29 -6.58
N VAL A 166 56.88 9.69 -7.82
CA VAL A 166 58.19 9.57 -8.43
C VAL A 166 59.08 10.42 -7.56
N ILE A 167 59.86 9.78 -6.68
CA ILE A 167 60.81 10.46 -5.81
C ILE A 167 61.87 11.05 -6.74
N GLN A 168 61.76 12.35 -6.99
CA GLN A 168 62.63 13.06 -7.91
C GLN A 168 63.84 13.58 -7.11
N CYS A 169 64.96 12.88 -7.24
CA CYS A 169 66.21 13.25 -6.58
C CYS A 169 67.07 14.15 -7.47
N GLN A 170 67.97 14.91 -6.85
CA GLN A 170 68.95 15.68 -7.59
C GLN A 170 69.90 14.76 -8.40
N PRO A 171 70.56 15.25 -9.46
CA PRO A 171 71.44 14.42 -10.29
C PRO A 171 72.52 13.63 -9.52
N TRP A 172 73.00 14.16 -8.40
CA TRP A 172 74.01 13.56 -7.50
C TRP A 172 73.43 12.63 -6.41
N GLU A 173 72.12 12.42 -6.41
CA GLU A 173 71.40 11.60 -5.43
C GLU A 173 70.82 10.34 -6.08
N ARG A 174 70.55 9.33 -5.26
CA ARG A 174 69.79 8.13 -5.62
C ARG A 174 68.64 7.92 -4.64
N VAL A 175 67.55 7.32 -5.12
CA VAL A 175 66.47 6.89 -4.24
C VAL A 175 66.97 5.73 -3.39
N PHE A 176 66.81 5.84 -2.08
CA PHE A 176 67.01 4.75 -1.14
C PHE A 176 65.78 4.67 -0.24
N GLU A 177 65.06 3.56 -0.33
CA GLU A 177 63.74 3.34 0.28
C GLU A 177 62.72 4.41 -0.16
N THR A 178 62.49 5.43 0.66
CA THR A 178 61.53 6.52 0.38
C THR A 178 62.16 7.91 0.43
N ARG A 179 63.49 8.04 0.32
CA ARG A 179 64.21 9.32 0.34
C ARG A 179 65.38 9.37 -0.64
N CYS A 180 65.83 10.57 -0.95
CA CYS A 180 67.05 10.79 -1.72
C CYS A 180 68.27 10.72 -0.79
N VAL A 181 69.27 9.95 -1.18
CA VAL A 181 70.56 9.86 -0.51
C VAL A 181 71.68 10.11 -1.51
N CYS A 182 72.75 10.72 -1.04
CA CYS A 182 73.93 11.03 -1.84
C CYS A 182 74.52 9.74 -2.41
N LYS A 183 74.92 9.76 -3.69
CA LYS A 183 75.60 8.60 -4.31
C LYS A 183 76.98 8.38 -3.70
N LEU A 184 77.66 9.46 -3.31
CA LEU A 184 78.98 9.45 -2.68
C LEU A 184 79.01 10.35 -1.43
N PRO A 185 79.83 10.02 -0.40
CA PRO A 185 79.88 10.76 0.88
C PRO A 185 80.23 12.25 0.77
N ASN A 186 80.88 12.66 -0.32
CA ASN A 186 81.40 14.03 -0.50
C ASN A 186 80.60 14.86 -1.54
N GLU A 187 79.56 14.31 -2.15
CA GLU A 187 78.79 14.97 -3.23
C GLU A 187 77.63 15.84 -2.74
N CYS A 188 77.28 15.75 -1.45
CA CYS A 188 76.31 16.61 -0.80
C CYS A 188 77.04 17.57 0.13
N ARG A 189 77.56 18.66 -0.44
CA ARG A 189 78.27 19.71 0.31
C ARG A 189 77.81 21.07 -0.15
#